data_AF-A0A356V954-F1
#
_entry.id   AF-A0A356V954-F1
#
_cell.length_a   1.000
_cell.length_b   1.000
_cell.length_c   1.000
_cell.angle_alpha   90.00
_cell.angle_beta   90.00
_cell.angle_gamma   90.00
#
_symmetry.space_group_name_H-M   'P 1'
#
loop_
_entity.id
_entity.type
_entity.pdbx_description
1 polymer ?
#
loop_
_entity_poly.entity_id
_entity_poly.type
_entity_poly.pdbx_seq_one_letter_code
_entity_poly.pdbx_strand_id
1 'polypeptide(L)'
;DLPIFIYNIPGRSVVDMTPETMGELAELPRIIGVKDATSDMVRVSQQRITCGKDFIQFSAEDASALGFNAHGGVGSISVTSNVAPRLCSEFQAAMAAGDYALALEYQDRLMPL
;
A
#
# COMPACT_ATOMS: atom_id res chain seq x y z
N ASP A 1 14.83 -19.36 -0.38
CA ASP A 1 14.20 -18.60 0.72
C ASP A 1 12.87 -17.99 0.30
N LEU A 2 11.97 -17.73 1.26
CA LEU A 2 10.63 -17.17 1.03
C LEU A 2 10.61 -15.68 1.42
N PRO A 3 10.19 -14.76 0.52
CA PRO A 3 9.98 -13.36 0.87
C PRO A 3 8.80 -13.17 1.83
N ILE A 4 8.92 -12.21 2.74
CA ILE A 4 7.99 -11.93 3.83
C ILE A 4 7.53 -10.48 3.72
N PHE A 5 6.22 -10.27 3.82
CA PHE A 5 5.62 -8.96 3.99
C PHE A 5 5.10 -8.81 5.41
N ILE A 6 5.38 -7.67 6.02
CA ILE A 6 4.72 -7.24 7.26
C ILE A 6 3.24 -6.95 6.94
N TYR A 7 2.33 -7.28 7.84
CA TYR A 7 0.94 -6.81 7.77
C TYR A 7 0.61 -5.98 9.01
N ASN A 8 0.46 -4.68 8.84
CA ASN A 8 0.09 -3.76 9.91
C ASN A 8 -1.40 -3.37 9.80
N ILE A 9 -2.21 -3.73 10.79
CA ILE A 9 -3.65 -3.45 10.83
C ILE A 9 -4.15 -3.16 12.26
N PRO A 10 -3.82 -1.99 12.84
CA PRO A 10 -4.11 -1.68 14.25
C PRO A 10 -5.58 -1.80 14.62
N GLY A 11 -6.49 -1.45 13.69
CA GLY A 11 -7.93 -1.58 13.90
C GLY A 11 -8.43 -3.02 14.11
N ARG A 12 -7.61 -4.04 13.82
CA ARG A 12 -7.91 -5.45 14.08
C ARG A 12 -6.94 -6.11 15.06
N SER A 13 -5.67 -5.75 15.05
CA SER A 13 -4.65 -6.30 15.96
C SER A 13 -4.62 -5.62 17.32
N VAL A 14 -5.21 -4.42 17.45
CA VAL A 14 -5.11 -3.54 18.64
C VAL A 14 -3.67 -3.07 18.93
N VAL A 15 -2.75 -3.33 18.00
CA VAL A 15 -1.33 -2.96 18.12
C VAL A 15 -0.87 -2.37 16.79
N ASP A 16 -0.29 -1.18 16.85
CA ASP A 16 0.39 -0.54 15.72
C ASP A 16 1.88 -0.81 15.77
N MET A 17 2.43 -1.39 14.70
CA MET A 17 3.86 -1.53 14.51
C MET A 17 4.39 -0.21 13.96
N THR A 18 5.33 0.49 14.59
CA THR A 18 5.75 1.82 14.10
C THR A 18 6.65 1.74 12.85
N PRO A 19 6.78 2.81 12.05
CA PRO A 19 7.74 2.87 10.94
C PRO A 19 9.19 2.61 11.36
N GLU A 20 9.58 2.98 12.58
CA GLU A 20 10.91 2.71 13.13
C GLU A 20 11.12 1.21 13.33
N THR A 21 10.16 0.52 13.94
CA THR A 21 10.18 -0.95 14.09
C THR A 21 10.22 -1.64 12.73
N MET A 22 9.47 -1.14 11.73
CA MET A 22 9.55 -1.66 10.36
C MET A 22 10.93 -1.44 9.74
N GLY A 23 11.57 -0.32 10.03
CA GLY A 23 12.93 -0.01 9.57
C GLY A 23 13.95 -1.03 10.08
N GLU A 24 13.91 -1.37 11.37
CA GLU A 24 14.77 -2.43 11.94
C GLU A 24 14.51 -3.78 11.27
N LEU A 25 13.24 -4.12 11.01
CA LEU A 25 12.87 -5.36 10.34
C LEU A 25 13.28 -5.39 8.86
N ALA A 26 13.29 -4.25 8.18
CA ALA A 26 13.68 -4.13 6.77
C ALA A 26 15.16 -4.46 6.52
N GLU A 27 16.01 -4.42 7.55
CA GLU A 27 17.41 -4.87 7.46
C GLU A 27 17.53 -6.40 7.30
N LEU A 28 16.47 -7.15 7.62
CA LEU A 28 16.46 -8.61 7.48
C LEU A 28 16.23 -9.03 6.02
N PRO A 29 17.04 -9.95 5.47
CA PRO A 29 17.10 -10.23 4.02
C PRO A 29 15.83 -10.82 3.42
N ARG A 30 14.87 -11.25 4.25
CA ARG A 30 13.60 -11.83 3.80
C ARG A 30 12.42 -10.89 3.98
N ILE A 31 12.54 -9.79 4.72
CA ILE A 31 11.45 -8.83 4.94
C ILE A 31 11.55 -7.77 3.86
N ILE A 32 10.67 -7.85 2.87
CA ILE A 32 10.80 -7.07 1.64
C ILE A 32 9.79 -5.93 1.52
N GLY A 33 8.84 -5.85 2.45
CA GLY A 33 7.79 -4.86 2.36
C GLY A 33 6.72 -4.95 3.45
N VAL A 34 5.70 -4.11 3.29
CA VAL A 34 4.55 -4.01 4.18
C VAL A 34 3.24 -3.94 3.38
N LYS A 35 2.23 -4.62 3.91
CA LYS A 35 0.81 -4.38 3.67
C LYS A 35 0.31 -3.46 4.80
N ASP A 36 0.01 -2.20 4.50
CA ASP A 36 -0.38 -1.22 5.52
C ASP A 36 -1.89 -0.90 5.44
N ALA A 37 -2.61 -1.13 6.53
CA ALA A 37 -4.05 -0.92 6.66
C ALA A 37 -4.42 0.25 7.58
N THR A 38 -3.51 1.21 7.78
CA THR A 38 -3.76 2.37 8.65
C THR A 38 -4.54 3.48 7.95
N SER A 39 -4.47 3.55 6.62
CA SER A 39 -4.99 4.67 5.81
C SER A 39 -4.33 6.02 6.13
N ASP A 40 -3.13 5.99 6.71
CA ASP A 40 -2.33 7.18 6.97
C ASP A 40 -1.33 7.43 5.82
N MET A 41 -1.57 8.48 5.04
CA MET A 41 -0.71 8.85 3.91
C MET A 41 0.66 9.40 4.35
N VAL A 42 0.74 10.04 5.53
CA VAL A 42 2.03 10.54 6.06
C VAL A 42 2.95 9.37 6.38
N ARG A 43 2.36 8.28 6.89
CA ARG A 43 3.06 7.05 7.23
C ARG A 43 3.80 6.41 6.07
N VAL A 44 3.25 6.47 4.85
CA VAL A 44 3.93 5.98 3.63
C VAL A 44 5.27 6.70 3.43
N SER A 45 5.28 8.02 3.64
CA SER A 45 6.51 8.81 3.53
C SER A 45 7.50 8.49 4.65
N GLN A 46 7.02 8.24 5.87
CA GLN A 46 7.86 7.81 7.00
C GLN A 46 8.49 6.43 6.75
N GLN A 47 7.72 5.47 6.24
CA GLN A 47 8.21 4.13 5.87
C GLN A 47 9.31 4.21 4.80
N ARG A 48 9.17 5.10 3.81
CA ARG A 48 10.25 5.33 2.82
C ARG A 48 11.54 5.86 3.45
N ILE A 49 11.43 6.66 4.52
CA ILE A 49 12.58 7.21 5.25
C ILE A 49 13.23 6.12 6.11
N THR A 50 12.44 5.33 6.84
CA THR A 50 12.97 4.35 7.81
C THR A 50 13.34 3.01 7.19
N CYS A 51 12.60 2.53 6.19
CA CYS A 51 12.77 1.21 5.59
C CYS A 51 13.58 1.26 4.28
N GLY A 52 13.82 2.45 3.73
CA GLY A 52 14.48 2.65 2.44
C GLY A 52 13.53 2.66 1.24
N LYS A 53 14.02 3.16 0.10
CA LYS A 53 13.21 3.37 -1.11
C LYS A 53 12.83 2.08 -1.85
N ASP A 54 13.58 1.01 -1.62
CA ASP A 54 13.35 -0.31 -2.23
C ASP A 54 12.38 -1.18 -1.43
N PHE A 55 11.99 -0.73 -0.22
CA PHE A 55 11.01 -1.43 0.62
C PHE A 55 9.61 -1.30 0.03
N ILE A 56 8.99 -2.43 -0.31
CA ILE A 56 7.73 -2.48 -1.05
C ILE A 56 6.57 -2.12 -0.11
N GLN A 57 5.78 -1.12 -0.49
CA GLN A 57 4.62 -0.68 0.29
C GLN A 57 3.34 -0.92 -0.50
N PHE A 58 2.43 -1.72 0.07
CA PHE A 58 1.10 -1.97 -0.46
C PHE A 58 0.03 -1.40 0.44
N SER A 59 -0.93 -0.68 -0.13
CA SER A 59 -2.16 -0.33 0.59
C SER A 59 -2.96 -1.60 0.89
N ALA A 60 -3.56 -1.65 2.08
CA ALA A 60 -4.58 -2.63 2.43
C ALA A 60 -5.99 -2.03 2.53
N GLU A 61 -6.12 -0.74 2.22
CA GLU A 61 -7.39 -0.02 2.16
C GLU A 61 -7.60 0.46 0.72
N ASP A 62 -8.63 -0.07 0.05
CA ASP A 62 -8.91 0.22 -1.35
C ASP A 62 -9.29 1.69 -1.55
N ALA A 63 -10.04 2.28 -0.62
CA ALA A 63 -10.48 3.66 -0.70
C ALA A 63 -9.34 4.69 -0.62
N SER A 64 -8.22 4.35 0.03
CA SER A 64 -7.07 5.24 0.19
C SER A 64 -5.91 4.91 -0.77
N ALA A 65 -6.04 3.87 -1.60
CA ALA A 65 -4.96 3.38 -2.48
C ALA A 65 -4.41 4.46 -3.43
N LEU A 66 -5.25 5.39 -3.90
CA LEU A 66 -4.82 6.51 -4.75
C LEU A 66 -3.81 7.41 -4.03
N GLY A 67 -4.16 7.88 -2.83
CA GLY A 67 -3.27 8.71 -2.02
C GLY A 67 -2.05 7.93 -1.55
N PHE A 68 -2.24 6.67 -1.15
CA PHE A 68 -1.16 5.79 -0.73
C PHE A 68 -0.07 5.65 -1.81
N ASN A 69 -0.47 5.35 -3.04
CA ASN A 69 0.47 5.22 -4.16
C ASN A 69 1.13 6.56 -4.54
N ALA A 70 0.39 7.68 -4.47
CA ALA A 70 0.96 9.01 -4.71
C ALA A 70 2.09 9.39 -3.72
N HIS A 71 2.05 8.87 -2.49
CA HIS A 71 3.11 9.03 -1.49
C HIS A 71 4.27 8.04 -1.64
N GLY A 72 4.23 7.15 -2.64
CA GLY A 72 5.30 6.21 -2.98
C GLY A 72 5.01 4.74 -2.64
N GLY A 73 3.75 4.41 -2.31
CA GLY A 73 3.26 3.03 -2.40
C GLY A 73 3.24 2.52 -3.84
N VAL A 74 3.26 1.20 -4.02
CA VAL A 74 3.43 0.57 -5.34
C VAL A 74 2.31 -0.41 -5.69
N GLY A 75 1.16 -0.29 -5.03
CA GLY A 75 0.02 -1.16 -5.27
C GLY A 75 -0.92 -1.31 -4.08
N SER A 76 -1.85 -2.24 -4.19
CA SER A 76 -2.72 -2.65 -3.08
C SER A 76 -2.90 -4.17 -3.00
N ILE A 77 -3.12 -4.66 -1.79
CA ILE A 77 -3.65 -6.01 -1.54
C ILE A 77 -5.14 -5.83 -1.25
N SER A 78 -5.91 -5.90 -2.33
CA SER A 78 -7.26 -5.36 -2.46
C SER A 78 -8.38 -6.36 -2.12
N VAL A 79 -9.40 -5.89 -1.40
CA VAL A 79 -10.68 -6.61 -1.24
C VAL A 79 -11.53 -6.43 -2.50
N THR A 80 -11.67 -5.21 -2.99
CA THR A 80 -12.48 -4.86 -4.17
C THR A 80 -12.07 -5.66 -5.41
N SER A 81 -10.80 -6.06 -5.52
CA SER A 81 -10.29 -6.90 -6.61
C SER A 81 -10.96 -8.27 -6.73
N ASN A 82 -11.62 -8.77 -5.67
CA ASN A 82 -12.40 -10.01 -5.76
C ASN A 82 -13.60 -9.89 -6.70
N VAL A 83 -14.18 -8.69 -6.80
CA VAL A 83 -15.43 -8.44 -7.56
C VAL A 83 -15.22 -7.53 -8.77
N ALA A 84 -14.18 -6.67 -8.76
CA ALA A 84 -13.82 -5.78 -9.85
C ALA A 84 -12.34 -5.90 -10.28
N PRO A 85 -11.79 -7.10 -10.50
CA PRO A 85 -10.35 -7.32 -10.70
C PRO A 85 -9.78 -6.52 -11.87
N ARG A 86 -10.50 -6.44 -12.99
CA ARG A 86 -10.07 -5.68 -14.18
C ARG A 86 -9.94 -4.19 -13.87
N LEU A 87 -10.94 -3.60 -13.22
CA LEU A 87 -10.95 -2.17 -12.92
C LEU A 87 -9.88 -1.82 -11.87
N CYS A 88 -9.69 -2.67 -10.86
CA CYS A 88 -8.57 -2.53 -9.91
C CYS A 88 -7.21 -2.62 -10.61
N SER A 89 -7.05 -3.54 -11.58
CA SER A 89 -5.81 -3.65 -12.36
C SER A 89 -5.57 -2.43 -13.26
N GLU A 90 -6.62 -1.91 -13.92
CA GLU A 90 -6.56 -0.69 -14.74
C GLU A 90 -6.17 0.53 -13.88
N PHE A 91 -6.74 0.65 -12.67
CA PHE A 91 -6.37 1.64 -11.67
C PHE A 91 -4.89 1.57 -11.28
N GLN A 92 -4.40 0.40 -10.88
CA GLN A 92 -3.00 0.25 -10.46
C GLN A 92 -2.02 0.49 -11.62
N ALA A 93 -2.39 0.11 -12.85
CA ALA A 93 -1.59 0.39 -14.03
C ALA A 93 -1.50 1.90 -14.34
N ALA A 94 -2.61 2.64 -14.22
CA ALA A 94 -2.61 4.10 -14.36
C ALA A 94 -1.71 4.77 -13.31
N MET A 95 -1.78 4.32 -12.04
CA MET A 95 -0.90 4.79 -10.98
C MET A 95 0.58 4.51 -11.28
N ALA A 96 0.91 3.30 -11.72
CA ALA A 96 2.29 2.94 -12.08
C ALA A 96 2.84 3.73 -13.29
N ALA A 97 1.97 4.14 -14.21
CA ALA A 97 2.31 4.99 -15.35
C ALA A 97 2.42 6.50 -15.00
N GLY A 98 2.04 6.90 -13.78
CA GLY A 98 1.98 8.29 -13.37
C GLY A 98 0.78 9.07 -13.94
N ASP A 99 -0.21 8.36 -14.50
CA ASP A 99 -1.45 8.95 -14.99
C ASP A 99 -2.48 9.07 -13.85
N TYR A 100 -2.24 10.03 -12.98
CA TYR A 100 -3.07 10.26 -11.79
C TYR A 100 -4.49 10.71 -12.13
N ALA A 101 -4.69 11.37 -13.27
CA ALA A 101 -6.01 11.80 -13.72
C ALA A 101 -6.86 10.58 -14.07
N LEU A 102 -6.33 9.66 -14.89
CA LEU A 102 -7.01 8.42 -15.23
C LEU A 102 -7.22 7.53 -14.01
N ALA A 103 -6.23 7.44 -13.12
CA ALA A 103 -6.38 6.69 -11.87
C ALA A 103 -7.51 7.26 -10.99
N LEU A 104 -7.68 8.57 -10.92
CA LEU A 104 -8.78 9.20 -10.18
C LEU A 104 -10.15 8.87 -10.82
N GLU A 105 -10.26 8.83 -12.15
CA GLU A 105 -11.49 8.38 -12.81
C GLU A 105 -11.85 6.93 -12.47
N TYR A 106 -10.85 6.04 -12.41
CA TYR A 106 -11.07 4.66 -11.97
C TYR A 106 -11.42 4.58 -10.49
N GLN A 107 -10.79 5.39 -9.63
CA GLN A 107 -11.13 5.50 -8.21
C GLN A 107 -12.61 5.86 -8.03
N ASP A 108 -13.10 6.89 -8.72
CA ASP A 108 -14.50 7.34 -8.61
C ASP A 108 -15.49 6.23 -8.98
N ARG A 109 -15.12 5.37 -9.93
CA ARG A 109 -15.91 4.20 -10.34
C ARG A 109 -15.85 3.03 -9.35
N LEU A 110 -14.73 2.90 -8.62
CA LEU A 110 -14.50 1.85 -7.62
C LEU A 110 -15.11 2.20 -6.27
N MET A 111 -15.14 3.48 -5.88
CA MET A 111 -15.59 3.94 -4.54
C MET A 111 -16.97 3.47 -4.08
N PRO A 112 -17.98 3.26 -4.95
CA PRO A 112 -19.29 2.75 -4.50
C PRO A 112 -19.33 1.25 -4.15
N LEU A 113 -18.26 0.49 -4.40
CA LEU A 113 -18.17 -0.97 -4.17
C LEU A 113 -17.63 -1.31 -2.79
#